data_AF-A0A834AMI4-F1
#
_entry.id   AF-A0A834AMI4-F1
#
_cell.length_a   1.000
_cell.length_b   1.000
_cell.length_c   1.000
_cell.angle_alpha   90.00
_cell.angle_beta   90.00
_cell.angle_gamma   90.00
#
_symmetry.space_group_name_H-M   'P 1'
#
loop_
_entity.id
_entity.type
_entity.pdbx_description
1 polymer ?
#
loop_
_entity_poly.entity_id
_entity_poly.type
_entity_poly.pdbx_seq_one_letter_code
_entity_poly.pdbx_strand_id
1 'polypeptide(L)'
;MTAEKFLSRLPKYVIRQGEVIDIRGPIRDTLKSCCPWPVPVQEIVVETPALTAERKRIQESPESPAPRLSMLRVKSEDGEQAFLLLMRSEDTVGDVRDLLAQARAVDANTFEIFRPFPPTVYEDDALTLQAAGLVPNAVLLLRARRGALPPAP
;
A
#
# COMPACT_ATOMS: atom_id res chain seq x y z
N MET A 1 6.07 8.32 -21.60
CA MET A 1 7.35 8.88 -22.10
C MET A 1 8.46 8.01 -21.52
N THR A 2 9.39 7.48 -22.33
CA THR A 2 10.50 6.62 -21.83
C THR A 2 11.79 7.43 -21.67
N ALA A 3 12.72 6.96 -20.83
CA ALA A 3 14.02 7.60 -20.64
C ALA A 3 14.76 7.80 -21.98
N GLU A 4 14.72 6.81 -22.87
CA GLU A 4 15.37 6.89 -24.18
C GLU A 4 14.70 7.88 -25.14
N LYS A 5 13.37 8.04 -25.02
CA LYS A 5 12.63 9.05 -25.78
C LYS A 5 12.95 10.47 -25.30
N PHE A 6 13.27 10.66 -24.02
CA PHE A 6 13.77 11.92 -23.49
C PHE A 6 15.21 12.20 -23.95
N LEU A 7 16.13 11.24 -23.81
CA LEU A 7 17.54 11.39 -24.20
C LEU A 7 17.71 11.66 -25.71
N SER A 8 16.83 11.12 -26.55
CA SER A 8 16.85 11.41 -27.99
C SER A 8 16.46 12.85 -28.35
N ARG A 9 15.78 13.58 -27.46
CA ARG A 9 15.44 15.00 -27.64
C ARG A 9 16.57 15.94 -27.22
N LEU A 10 17.55 15.45 -26.47
CA LEU A 10 18.73 16.22 -26.09
C LEU A 10 19.74 16.24 -27.24
N PRO A 11 20.49 17.32 -27.46
CA PRO A 11 21.66 17.30 -28.33
C PRO A 11 22.61 16.16 -27.97
N LYS A 12 23.31 15.57 -28.95
CA LYS A 12 24.28 14.49 -28.66
C LYS A 12 25.54 15.03 -27.97
N TYR A 13 25.99 16.22 -28.36
CA TYR A 13 27.18 16.86 -27.81
C TYR A 13 26.90 18.31 -27.45
N VAL A 14 27.58 18.80 -26.41
CA VAL A 14 27.66 20.24 -26.09
C VAL A 14 29.11 20.61 -25.83
N ILE A 15 29.45 21.88 -25.99
CA ILE A 15 30.78 22.40 -25.67
C ILE A 15 30.69 23.14 -24.34
N ARG A 16 31.50 22.73 -23.36
CA ARG A 16 31.66 23.45 -22.09
C ARG A 16 33.15 23.60 -21.79
N GLN A 17 33.59 24.81 -21.47
CA GLN A 17 34.99 25.12 -21.12
C GLN A 17 36.02 24.67 -22.19
N GLY A 18 35.61 24.67 -23.47
CA GLY A 18 36.47 24.24 -24.58
C GLY A 18 36.51 22.73 -24.80
N GLU A 19 35.82 21.94 -23.98
CA GLU A 19 35.71 20.49 -24.10
C GLU A 19 34.37 20.09 -24.74
N VAL A 20 34.42 19.10 -25.64
CA VAL A 20 33.22 18.51 -26.26
C VAL A 20 32.73 17.37 -25.38
N ILE A 21 31.53 17.51 -24.81
CA ILE A 21 30.95 16.57 -23.86
C ILE A 21 29.75 15.87 -24.50
N ASP A 22 29.68 14.55 -24.45
CA ASP A 22 28.44 13.81 -24.72
C ASP A 22 27.52 13.95 -23.51
N ILE A 23 26.46 14.75 -23.64
CA ILE A 23 25.55 15.03 -22.52
C ILE A 23 24.59 13.89 -22.23
N ARG A 24 24.33 13.02 -23.21
CA ARG A 24 23.31 11.98 -23.07
C ARG A 24 23.78 10.86 -22.15
N GLY A 25 25.09 10.60 -22.08
CA GLY A 25 25.68 9.63 -21.15
C GLY A 25 25.49 10.01 -19.68
N PRO A 26 26.09 11.13 -19.22
CA PRO A 26 25.99 11.57 -17.83
C PRO A 26 24.53 11.77 -17.36
N ILE A 27 23.66 12.28 -18.22
CA ILE A 27 22.23 12.46 -17.89
C ILE A 27 21.53 11.10 -17.75
N ARG A 28 21.84 10.12 -18.61
CA ARG A 28 21.30 8.76 -18.48
C ARG A 28 21.74 8.11 -17.18
N ASP A 29 23.00 8.27 -16.81
CA ASP A 29 23.53 7.69 -15.58
C ASP A 29 22.90 8.35 -14.35
N THR A 30 22.69 9.67 -14.40
CA THR A 30 21.93 10.41 -13.38
C THR A 30 20.47 9.97 -13.30
N LEU A 31 19.81 9.74 -14.45
CA LEU A 31 18.43 9.24 -14.49
C LEU A 31 18.31 7.80 -13.95
N LYS A 32 19.35 6.99 -14.13
CA LYS A 32 19.43 5.63 -13.57
C LYS A 32 19.75 5.64 -12.06
N SER A 33 20.44 6.66 -11.56
CA SER A 33 20.83 6.75 -10.15
C SER A 33 19.81 7.48 -9.28
N CYS A 34 19.07 8.45 -9.83
CA CYS A 34 18.03 9.20 -9.10
C CYS A 34 16.78 8.38 -8.79
N CYS A 35 16.63 7.23 -9.41
CA CYS A 35 15.50 6.35 -9.17
C CYS A 35 16.06 4.95 -8.94
N PRO A 36 16.03 4.41 -7.70
CA PRO A 36 15.71 2.99 -7.59
C PRO A 36 14.49 2.79 -8.49
N TRP A 37 14.54 1.82 -9.40
CA TRP A 37 13.32 1.33 -10.04
C TRP A 37 12.22 1.29 -8.99
N PRO A 38 11.00 1.79 -9.24
CA PRO A 38 9.97 1.87 -8.21
C PRO A 38 9.97 0.53 -7.50
N VAL A 39 10.43 0.54 -6.25
CA VAL A 39 10.61 -0.70 -5.50
C VAL A 39 9.22 -1.31 -5.49
N PRO A 40 9.04 -2.53 -6.02
CA PRO A 40 7.72 -3.13 -6.07
C PRO A 40 7.17 -3.12 -4.65
N VAL A 41 6.03 -2.47 -4.45
CA VAL A 41 5.35 -2.44 -3.15
C VAL A 41 5.24 -3.88 -2.67
N GLN A 42 5.82 -4.17 -1.51
CA GLN A 42 5.80 -5.50 -0.94
C GLN A 42 4.36 -5.81 -0.50
N GLU A 43 3.68 -6.67 -1.26
CA GLU A 43 2.33 -7.11 -0.92
C GLU A 43 2.37 -8.28 0.05
N ILE A 44 1.77 -8.09 1.22
CA ILE A 44 1.73 -9.05 2.32
C ILE A 44 0.27 -9.48 2.49
N VAL A 45 -0.02 -10.75 2.18
CA VAL A 45 -1.34 -11.33 2.45
C VAL A 45 -1.44 -11.64 3.93
N VAL A 46 -2.37 -10.99 4.62
CA VAL A 46 -2.62 -11.24 6.04
C VAL A 46 -3.57 -12.43 6.15
N GLU A 47 -3.22 -13.39 6.99
CA GLU A 47 -4.10 -14.52 7.27
C GLU A 47 -5.28 -14.04 8.13
N THR A 48 -6.49 -14.13 7.57
CA THR A 48 -7.73 -13.73 8.23
C THR A 48 -8.68 -14.92 8.35
N PRO A 49 -9.61 -14.91 9.33
CA PRO A 49 -10.63 -15.96 9.46
C PRO A 49 -11.47 -16.14 8.18
N ALA A 50 -11.79 -15.03 7.51
CA ALA A 50 -12.54 -15.07 6.25
C ALA A 50 -11.72 -15.68 5.11
N LEU A 51 -10.41 -15.41 5.02
CA LEU A 51 -9.53 -16.02 4.04
C LEU A 51 -9.40 -17.53 4.23
N THR A 52 -9.21 -17.98 5.48
CA THR A 52 -9.16 -19.40 5.79
C THR A 52 -10.47 -20.10 5.48
N ALA A 53 -11.60 -19.51 5.86
CA ALA A 53 -12.93 -20.06 5.57
C ALA A 53 -13.21 -20.14 4.06
N GLU A 54 -12.81 -19.12 3.29
CA GLU A 54 -13.01 -19.09 1.85
C GLU A 54 -12.13 -20.12 1.13
N ARG A 55 -10.86 -20.29 1.55
CA ARG A 55 -9.99 -21.37 1.03
C ARG A 55 -10.62 -22.75 1.28
N LYS A 56 -11.15 -22.99 2.48
CA LYS A 56 -11.82 -24.25 2.82
C LYS A 56 -13.09 -24.46 1.97
N ARG A 57 -13.90 -23.41 1.80
CA ARG A 57 -15.11 -23.44 0.95
C ARG A 57 -14.77 -23.83 -0.49
N ILE A 58 -13.75 -23.21 -1.07
CA ILE A 58 -13.30 -23.50 -2.44
C ILE A 58 -12.80 -24.95 -2.56
N GLN A 59 -12.16 -25.51 -1.53
CA GLN A 59 -11.69 -26.89 -1.55
C GLN A 59 -12.81 -27.92 -1.37
N GLU A 60 -13.75 -27.68 -0.44
CA GLU A 60 -14.75 -28.67 -0.04
C GLU A 60 -16.07 -28.54 -0.82
N SER A 61 -16.46 -27.33 -1.23
CA SER A 61 -17.75 -27.06 -1.85
C SER A 61 -17.67 -25.84 -2.79
N PRO A 62 -17.00 -25.97 -3.95
CA PRO A 62 -16.81 -24.89 -4.91
C PRO A 62 -18.12 -24.23 -5.37
N GLU A 63 -19.19 -25.02 -5.47
CA GLU A 63 -20.52 -24.59 -5.96
C GLU A 63 -21.34 -23.84 -4.90
N SER A 64 -20.89 -23.82 -3.64
CA SER A 64 -21.58 -23.05 -2.60
C SER A 64 -21.58 -21.54 -2.96
N PRO A 65 -22.59 -20.77 -2.57
CA PRO A 65 -22.58 -19.33 -2.77
C PRO A 65 -21.46 -18.69 -1.94
N ALA A 66 -20.71 -17.77 -2.55
CA ALA A 66 -19.67 -17.02 -1.85
C ALA A 66 -20.31 -16.06 -0.83
N PRO A 67 -19.75 -15.95 0.39
CA PRO A 67 -20.20 -14.96 1.35
C PRO A 67 -19.93 -13.53 0.84
N ARG A 68 -20.54 -12.53 1.49
CA ARG A 68 -20.24 -11.13 1.20
C ARG A 68 -18.88 -10.78 1.78
N LEU A 69 -17.88 -10.74 0.91
CA LEU A 69 -16.50 -10.46 1.27
C LEU A 69 -16.08 -9.05 0.87
N SER A 70 -15.05 -8.56 1.55
CA SER A 70 -14.40 -7.29 1.33
C SER A 70 -12.89 -7.51 1.20
N MET A 71 -12.28 -7.02 0.13
CA MET A 71 -10.83 -7.00 -0.02
C MET A 71 -10.29 -5.61 0.34
N LEU A 72 -9.50 -5.54 1.40
CA LEU A 72 -8.83 -4.31 1.83
C LEU A 72 -7.37 -4.36 1.41
N ARG A 73 -6.91 -3.32 0.73
CA ARG A 73 -5.49 -3.07 0.50
C ARG A 73 -5.04 -1.89 1.34
N VAL A 74 -4.27 -2.14 2.37
CA VAL A 74 -3.82 -1.13 3.33
C VAL A 74 -2.34 -0.85 3.11
N LYS A 75 -1.98 0.37 2.70
CA LYS A 75 -0.57 0.74 2.46
C LYS A 75 0.08 1.30 3.72
N SER A 76 1.35 0.96 3.95
CA SER A 76 2.18 1.54 5.01
C SER A 76 2.40 3.04 4.80
N GLU A 77 2.94 3.67 5.84
CA GLU A 77 3.21 5.11 5.93
C GLU A 77 4.21 5.59 4.87
N ASP A 78 5.18 4.75 4.54
CA ASP A 78 6.21 4.98 3.50
C ASP A 78 5.75 4.52 2.11
N GLY A 79 4.65 3.78 2.01
CA GLY A 79 4.14 3.20 0.76
C GLY A 79 4.95 2.01 0.24
N GLU A 80 5.94 1.53 0.99
CA GLU A 80 6.81 0.41 0.59
C GLU A 80 6.10 -0.94 0.78
N GLN A 81 5.14 -1.03 1.71
CA GLN A 81 4.38 -2.23 2.00
C GLN A 81 2.88 -2.03 1.77
N ALA A 82 2.20 -3.10 1.37
CA ALA A 82 0.74 -3.16 1.32
C ALA A 82 0.24 -4.47 1.91
N PHE A 83 -0.65 -4.36 2.89
CA PHE A 83 -1.33 -5.49 3.51
C PHE A 83 -2.63 -5.79 2.76
N LEU A 84 -2.82 -7.02 2.34
CA LEU A 84 -4.03 -7.51 1.70
C LEU A 84 -4.84 -8.32 2.70
N LEU A 85 -6.03 -7.82 3.04
CA LEU A 85 -6.95 -8.45 4.00
C LEU A 85 -8.24 -8.81 3.27
N LEU A 86 -8.56 -10.09 3.22
CA LEU A 86 -9.88 -10.57 2.83
C LEU A 86 -10.73 -10.72 4.09
N MET A 87 -11.83 -10.00 4.21
CA MET A 87 -12.67 -9.95 5.42
C MET A 87 -14.15 -10.07 5.04
N ARG A 88 -15.03 -10.36 6.00
CA ARG A 88 -16.48 -10.32 5.78
C ARG A 88 -17.01 -8.89 5.82
N SER A 89 -18.14 -8.64 5.17
CA SER A 89 -18.77 -7.31 5.17
C SER A 89 -19.15 -6.81 6.57
N GLU A 90 -19.45 -7.74 7.47
CA GLU A 90 -19.85 -7.53 8.86
C GLU A 90 -18.68 -7.42 9.86
N ASP A 91 -17.46 -7.73 9.43
CA ASP A 91 -16.28 -7.51 10.27
C ASP A 91 -16.09 -6.00 10.53
N THR A 92 -15.34 -5.65 11.56
CA THR A 92 -15.23 -4.28 12.06
C THR A 92 -13.90 -3.61 11.72
N VAL A 93 -13.86 -2.28 11.81
CA VAL A 93 -12.63 -1.49 11.72
C VAL A 93 -11.65 -1.88 12.83
N GLY A 94 -12.14 -2.23 14.02
CA GLY A 94 -11.32 -2.76 15.12
C GLY A 94 -10.59 -4.04 14.73
N ASP A 95 -11.31 -4.99 14.11
CA ASP A 95 -10.70 -6.24 13.63
C ASP A 95 -9.58 -5.98 12.61
N VAL A 96 -9.79 -5.02 11.69
CA VAL A 96 -8.75 -4.59 10.74
C VAL A 96 -7.53 -4.06 11.47
N ARG A 97 -7.74 -3.23 12.50
CA ARG A 97 -6.67 -2.62 13.28
C ARG A 97 -5.85 -3.69 14.02
N ASP A 98 -6.50 -4.65 14.65
CA ASP A 98 -5.86 -5.74 15.39
C ASP A 98 -5.05 -6.66 14.46
N LEU A 99 -5.62 -7.02 13.30
CA LEU A 99 -4.93 -7.83 12.29
C LEU A 99 -3.68 -7.13 11.74
N LEU A 100 -3.75 -5.81 11.51
CA LEU A 100 -2.60 -5.02 11.06
C LEU A 100 -1.55 -4.88 12.16
N ALA A 101 -1.97 -4.64 13.41
CA ALA A 101 -1.08 -4.56 14.56
C ALA A 101 -0.31 -5.88 14.75
N GLN A 102 -1.01 -7.01 14.66
CA GLN A 102 -0.42 -8.35 14.72
C GLN A 102 0.54 -8.60 13.54
N ALA A 103 0.13 -8.31 12.30
CA ALA A 103 0.95 -8.52 11.12
C ALA A 103 2.24 -7.67 11.12
N ARG A 104 2.19 -6.49 11.74
CA ARG A 104 3.33 -5.57 11.86
C ARG A 104 4.15 -5.75 13.14
N ALA A 105 3.67 -6.57 14.08
CA ALA A 105 4.22 -6.69 15.43
C ALA A 105 4.37 -5.33 16.16
N VAL A 106 3.35 -4.47 16.03
CA VAL A 106 3.28 -3.15 16.70
C VAL A 106 1.98 -3.00 17.47
N ASP A 107 1.90 -2.02 18.38
CA ASP A 107 0.66 -1.69 19.09
C ASP A 107 -0.34 -1.00 18.15
N ALA A 108 -1.61 -1.40 18.24
CA ALA A 108 -2.72 -0.89 17.43
C ALA A 108 -2.94 0.63 17.55
N ASN A 109 -2.51 1.24 18.64
CA ASN A 109 -2.62 2.69 18.89
C ASN A 109 -1.48 3.50 18.28
N THR A 110 -0.47 2.87 17.68
CA THR A 110 0.66 3.60 17.08
C THR A 110 0.33 4.20 15.72
N PHE A 111 -0.74 3.73 15.07
CA PHE A 111 -1.15 4.15 13.74
C PHE A 111 -2.65 4.41 13.62
N GLU A 112 -3.01 5.18 12.60
CA GLU A 112 -4.38 5.45 12.19
C GLU A 112 -4.61 4.92 10.78
N ILE A 113 -5.80 4.37 10.54
CA ILE A 113 -6.25 3.90 9.23
C ILE A 113 -7.12 5.01 8.63
N PHE A 114 -6.80 5.45 7.41
CA PHE A 114 -7.57 6.48 6.74
C PHE A 114 -7.70 6.25 5.23
N ARG A 115 -8.74 6.84 4.66
CA ARG A 115 -8.97 6.95 3.22
C ARG A 115 -8.53 8.33 2.75
N PRO A 116 -7.79 8.46 1.63
CA PRO A 116 -7.33 9.76 1.14
C PRO A 116 -8.42 10.57 0.42
N PHE A 117 -9.40 9.90 -0.20
CA PHE A 117 -10.48 10.58 -0.94
C PHE A 117 -11.83 9.84 -0.85
N PRO A 118 -12.89 10.48 -0.33
CA PRO A 118 -12.80 11.68 0.51
C PRO A 118 -11.90 11.41 1.74
N PRO A 119 -11.24 12.43 2.31
CA PRO A 119 -10.44 12.27 3.51
C PRO A 119 -11.31 11.76 4.67
N THR A 120 -11.11 10.51 5.09
CA THR A 120 -11.88 9.88 6.16
C THR A 120 -10.94 9.08 7.05
N VAL A 121 -10.91 9.39 8.33
CA VAL A 121 -10.17 8.63 9.35
C VAL A 121 -11.17 7.69 10.04
N TYR A 122 -10.81 6.42 10.20
CA TYR A 122 -11.66 5.44 10.86
C TYR A 122 -11.24 5.31 12.33
N GLU A 123 -11.94 6.03 13.19
CA GLU A 123 -11.69 6.06 14.65
C GLU A 123 -12.61 5.12 15.43
N ASP A 124 -13.82 4.88 14.93
CA ASP A 124 -14.79 3.98 15.55
C ASP A 124 -14.47 2.52 15.21
N ASP A 125 -13.97 1.78 16.20
CA ASP A 125 -13.59 0.38 16.05
C ASP A 125 -14.81 -0.56 15.93
N ALA A 126 -16.01 -0.13 16.36
CA ALA A 126 -17.24 -0.93 16.23
C ALA A 126 -17.89 -0.80 14.84
N LEU A 127 -17.41 0.14 14.01
CA LEU A 127 -17.95 0.38 12.67
C LEU A 127 -17.65 -0.82 11.75
N THR A 128 -18.69 -1.38 11.13
CA THR A 128 -18.52 -2.50 10.19
C THR A 128 -17.93 -2.04 8.86
N LEU A 129 -17.24 -2.94 8.14
CA LEU A 129 -16.70 -2.66 6.80
C LEU A 129 -17.79 -2.21 5.83
N GLN A 130 -18.99 -2.80 5.91
CA GLN A 130 -20.13 -2.40 5.10
C GLN A 130 -20.59 -0.97 5.42
N ALA A 131 -20.76 -0.64 6.71
CA ALA A 131 -21.21 0.70 7.13
C ALA A 131 -20.15 1.79 6.84
N ALA A 132 -18.87 1.43 6.90
CA ALA A 132 -17.74 2.28 6.52
C ALA A 132 -17.62 2.49 5.00
N GLY A 133 -18.42 1.78 4.18
CA GLY A 133 -18.33 1.82 2.73
C GLY A 133 -17.00 1.27 2.20
N LEU A 134 -16.46 0.24 2.86
CA LEU A 134 -15.21 -0.44 2.50
C LEU A 134 -15.43 -1.68 1.62
N VAL A 135 -16.68 -2.06 1.40
CA VAL A 135 -17.12 -3.21 0.58
C VAL A 135 -17.41 -2.75 -0.86
N PRO A 136 -17.09 -3.54 -1.90
CA PRO A 136 -16.43 -4.86 -1.85
C PRO A 136 -14.90 -4.77 -1.86
N ASN A 137 -14.34 -3.63 -2.25
CA ASN A 137 -12.90 -3.42 -2.29
C ASN A 137 -12.59 -2.01 -1.78
N ALA A 138 -11.52 -1.86 -1.01
CA ALA A 138 -11.06 -0.56 -0.57
C ALA A 138 -9.53 -0.47 -0.54
N VAL A 139 -9.01 0.72 -0.86
CA VAL A 139 -7.61 1.07 -0.62
C VAL A 139 -7.56 2.07 0.52
N LEU A 140 -6.78 1.72 1.54
CA LEU A 140 -6.58 2.49 2.76
C LEU A 140 -5.09 2.78 2.94
N LEU A 141 -4.80 3.80 3.74
CA LEU A 141 -3.45 4.22 4.08
C LEU A 141 -3.28 4.20 5.58
N LEU A 142 -2.07 3.86 6.01
CA LEU A 142 -1.61 4.04 7.38
C LEU A 142 -0.89 5.39 7.52
N ARG A 143 -1.01 5.96 8.71
CA ARG A 143 -0.17 7.04 9.18
C ARG A 143 0.09 6.88 10.67
N ALA A 144 1.17 7.43 11.19
CA ALA A 144 1.40 7.51 12.62
C ALA A 144 0.24 8.25 13.31
N ARG A 145 -0.19 7.74 14.48
CA ARG A 145 -1.25 8.37 15.26
C ARG A 145 -0.79 9.73 15.77
N ARG A 146 -1.62 10.75 15.60
CA ARG A 146 -1.29 12.10 16.08
C ARG A 146 -1.27 12.09 17.62
N GLY A 147 -0.08 12.28 18.20
CA GLY A 147 0.12 12.34 19.65
C GLY A 147 0.86 11.14 20.26
N ALA A 148 1.25 10.14 19.47
CA ALA A 148 2.17 9.10 19.94
C ALA A 148 3.59 9.69 20.03
N LEU A 149 4.09 9.89 21.26
CA LEU A 149 5.50 10.24 21.50
C LEU A 149 6.39 9.15 20.91
N PRO A 150 7.50 9.50 20.22
CA PRO A 150 8.47 8.49 19.81
C PRO A 150 9.03 7.79 21.06
N PRO A 151 9.30 6.48 21.01
CA PRO A 151 10.02 5.82 22.09
C PRO A 151 11.39 6.48 22.25
N ALA A 152 11.75 6.81 23.50
CA ALA A 152 13.04 7.39 23.83
C ALA A 152 14.19 6.42 23.45
N PRO A 153 15.36 6.95 23.03
CA PRO A 153 16.50 6.16 22.58
C PRO A 153 17.09 5.26 23.68
#